data_AF-K6Z9M5-F1
#
_entry.id   AF-K6Z9M5-F1
#
_cell.length_a   1.000
_cell.length_b   1.000
_cell.length_c   1.000
_cell.angle_alpha   90.00
_cell.angle_beta   90.00
_cell.angle_gamma   90.00
#
_symmetry.space_group_name_H-M   'P 1'
#
loop_
_entity.id
_entity.type
_entity.pdbx_description
1 polymer ?
#
loop_
_entity_poly.entity_id
_entity_poly.type
_entity_poly.pdbx_seq_one_letter_code
_entity_poly.pdbx_strand_id
1 'polypeptide(L)'
;MTRRHTLTRSNIYPLSADKTRILKPLRFALIALAAPLAISACGDDSSSTQKSTAVQSATADASQVDINLFSLNALAKQPEIVDCTLENGDNAQCAKLVVKYLPDEMEIGPFCPKTLDAQGGIWDWDGTKAGLYRLDKDFLTMLNEQGYTFYDDDGTVHIVDNATAKPTVDHACIQVSEDQDVKITLLIPTTPVMAETASRLGVVSKVGIALAGVPIFSDAPSVQRTGHLPALDTCAGHVDPGGWYHYHGTSSDIDTVYAHEHVDAKCTNLTQDPAALFGYAFDGVPIYGSVDADDVMPTDLDECNGHTGLIGDSDISAYHYHSTSEFPNLPKCLKGVVAKNNFSTTAQAGVGAHPPEGTEITRNEPPGGGRPQNMDRDGDMAPPGFDKAAEKLGVTQAQLMQAMDEAGGPQADLAKVAKALNVTEAELKAALPQRPNR
;
A
#
# COMPACT_ATOMS: atom_id res chain seq x y z
N MET A 1 68.00 25.29 -8.79
CA MET A 1 67.20 26.40 -9.37
C MET A 1 65.79 26.31 -8.79
N THR A 2 65.44 27.33 -8.03
CA THR A 2 64.16 27.57 -7.36
C THR A 2 63.00 27.77 -8.35
N ARG A 3 61.85 27.16 -8.08
CA ARG A 3 60.54 27.82 -8.24
C ARG A 3 59.47 27.17 -7.36
N ARG A 4 58.97 27.98 -6.42
CA ARG A 4 57.78 27.76 -5.60
C ARG A 4 56.53 28.01 -6.43
N HIS A 5 55.47 27.24 -6.21
CA HIS A 5 54.07 27.68 -6.33
C HIS A 5 53.27 26.99 -5.21
N THR A 6 53.05 27.68 -4.08
CA THR A 6 51.79 28.32 -3.66
C THR A 6 50.56 27.41 -3.69
N LEU A 7 50.27 26.83 -2.53
CA LEU A 7 48.97 26.31 -2.11
C LEU A 7 48.06 27.48 -1.70
N THR A 8 46.84 27.54 -2.24
CA THR A 8 45.80 28.48 -1.83
C THR A 8 44.72 27.79 -1.00
N ARG A 9 44.77 28.12 0.29
CA ARG A 9 43.75 28.17 1.35
C ARG A 9 42.35 27.57 1.11
N SER A 10 42.06 26.63 2.01
CA SER A 10 40.77 26.23 2.56
C SER A 10 39.92 27.42 3.00
N ASN A 11 38.63 27.38 2.66
CA ASN A 11 37.58 28.19 3.28
C ASN A 11 37.04 27.43 4.50
N ILE A 12 37.39 27.92 5.69
CA ILE A 12 36.76 27.61 6.98
C ILE A 12 36.36 28.97 7.54
N TYR A 13 35.09 29.16 7.92
CA TYR A 13 34.57 30.08 8.95
C TYR A 13 33.04 29.90 9.05
N PRO A 14 32.38 30.17 10.20
CA PRO A 14 32.50 29.40 11.44
C PRO A 14 31.11 29.03 12.04
N LEU A 15 31.12 28.12 13.02
CA LEU A 15 30.05 27.95 14.00
C LEU A 15 29.81 29.27 14.76
N SER A 16 28.55 29.69 14.85
CA SER A 16 28.08 30.64 15.87
C SER A 16 26.91 30.02 16.62
N ALA A 17 27.18 29.58 17.83
CA ALA A 17 26.16 29.27 18.81
C ALA A 17 25.66 30.57 19.48
N ASP A 18 24.38 30.52 19.82
CA ASP A 18 23.76 31.14 21.00
C ASP A 18 23.25 32.59 20.87
N LYS A 19 21.91 32.73 20.90
CA LYS A 19 21.19 33.43 21.98
C LYS A 19 19.67 33.46 21.76
N THR A 20 18.97 32.73 22.62
CA THR A 20 17.78 33.15 23.39
C THR A 20 16.71 33.99 22.66
N ARG A 21 15.61 33.32 22.28
CA ARG A 21 14.32 33.99 22.01
C ARG A 21 13.74 34.55 23.31
N ILE A 22 13.55 35.87 23.30
CA ILE A 22 12.93 36.67 24.35
C ILE A 22 11.43 36.33 24.43
N LEU A 23 10.99 35.71 25.54
CA LEU A 23 9.58 35.65 25.91
C LEU A 23 9.09 37.06 26.29
N LYS A 24 8.02 37.53 25.64
CA LYS A 24 7.24 38.69 26.09
C LYS A 24 6.24 38.26 27.17
N PRO A 25 6.18 38.92 28.34
CA PRO A 25 5.17 38.62 29.34
C PRO A 25 3.85 39.34 28.99
N LEU A 26 2.78 38.58 28.76
CA LEU A 26 1.44 39.14 28.63
C LEU A 26 0.93 39.45 30.05
N ARG A 27 0.78 40.74 30.35
CA ARG A 27 0.27 41.24 31.64
C ARG A 27 -1.23 40.99 31.72
N PHE A 28 -1.64 40.13 32.65
CA PHE A 28 -3.01 40.06 33.15
C PHE A 28 -3.34 41.35 33.93
N ALA A 29 -4.32 42.11 33.46
CA ALA A 29 -4.95 43.18 34.23
C ALA A 29 -6.21 42.63 34.90
N LEU A 30 -6.12 42.35 36.19
CA LEU A 30 -7.28 42.22 37.09
C LEU A 30 -7.93 43.60 37.23
N ILE A 31 -9.19 43.73 36.83
CA ILE A 31 -10.06 44.81 37.31
C ILE A 31 -11.10 44.18 38.22
N ALA A 32 -10.89 44.36 39.52
CA ALA A 32 -11.87 44.12 40.55
C ALA A 32 -12.81 45.35 40.63
N LEU A 33 -14.12 45.12 40.48
CA LEU A 33 -15.12 46.04 41.00
C LEU A 33 -16.11 45.25 41.86
N ALA A 34 -16.19 45.66 43.13
CA ALA A 34 -17.06 45.10 44.14
C ALA A 34 -18.28 45.98 44.37
N ALA A 35 -19.44 45.32 44.47
CA ALA A 35 -20.63 45.60 45.29
C ALA A 35 -21.59 46.76 44.90
N PRO A 36 -22.89 46.74 45.34
CA PRO A 36 -23.57 45.75 46.20
C PRO A 36 -24.87 45.12 45.63
N LEU A 37 -25.26 44.02 46.27
CA LEU A 37 -26.57 43.36 46.18
C LEU A 37 -27.73 44.30 46.51
N ALA A 38 -28.78 44.25 45.69
CA ALA A 38 -30.16 44.53 46.09
C ALA A 38 -31.01 43.30 45.74
N ILE A 39 -31.60 42.70 46.77
CA ILE A 39 -32.49 41.54 46.69
C ILE A 39 -33.88 42.06 46.34
N SER A 40 -34.46 41.59 45.23
CA SER A 40 -35.90 41.60 45.04
C SER A 40 -36.30 40.33 44.29
N ALA A 41 -37.03 39.48 45.01
CA ALA A 41 -37.60 38.24 44.53
C ALA A 41 -38.91 38.51 43.78
N CYS A 42 -39.06 37.88 42.61
CA CYS A 42 -40.26 37.45 41.87
C CYS A 42 -39.66 36.75 40.63
N GLY A 43 -39.62 35.42 40.52
CA GLY A 43 -40.79 34.57 40.36
C GLY A 43 -41.26 34.64 38.91
N ASP A 44 -40.66 33.83 38.03
CA ASP A 44 -41.35 33.14 36.93
C ASP A 44 -40.38 32.25 36.12
N ASP A 45 -40.83 31.01 35.90
CA ASP A 45 -40.18 29.95 35.14
C ASP A 45 -39.96 30.36 33.67
N SER A 46 -38.72 30.26 33.20
CA SER A 46 -38.44 30.08 31.77
C SER A 46 -37.05 29.49 31.57
N SER A 47 -37.02 28.27 31.05
CA SER A 47 -35.80 27.56 30.68
C SER A 47 -35.08 28.32 29.56
N SER A 48 -33.88 28.83 29.86
CA SER A 48 -32.96 29.35 28.84
C SER A 48 -31.81 28.37 28.67
N THR A 49 -31.93 27.57 27.61
CA THR A 49 -30.91 26.65 27.12
C THR A 49 -29.65 27.44 26.79
N GLN A 50 -28.52 27.07 27.40
CA GLN A 50 -27.21 27.59 27.03
C GLN A 50 -26.91 27.23 25.57
N LYS A 51 -26.68 28.25 24.75
CA LYS A 51 -26.29 28.12 23.36
C LYS A 51 -24.80 27.74 23.34
N SER A 52 -24.53 26.43 23.34
CA SER A 52 -23.22 25.92 22.96
C SER A 52 -23.00 26.25 21.49
N THR A 53 -21.98 27.04 21.18
CA THR A 53 -21.54 27.30 19.82
C THR A 53 -20.89 26.02 19.30
N ALA A 54 -21.69 25.12 18.74
CA ALA A 54 -21.18 24.03 17.94
C ALA A 54 -20.45 24.64 16.74
N VAL A 55 -19.14 24.39 16.65
CA VAL A 55 -18.42 24.48 15.38
C VAL A 55 -19.09 23.47 14.47
N GLN A 56 -19.85 23.96 13.49
CA GLN A 56 -20.38 23.13 12.41
C GLN A 56 -19.19 22.74 11.54
N SER A 57 -18.55 21.63 11.85
CA SER A 57 -17.67 20.94 10.91
C SER A 57 -18.53 20.60 9.68
N ALA A 58 -18.10 21.05 8.50
CA ALA A 58 -18.74 20.66 7.26
C ALA A 58 -18.49 19.15 7.05
N THR A 59 -19.51 18.32 7.29
CA THR A 59 -19.42 16.88 7.12
C THR A 59 -19.71 16.46 5.67
N ALA A 60 -18.75 15.73 5.07
CA ALA A 60 -18.92 14.60 4.14
C ALA A 60 -19.35 14.78 2.67
N ASP A 61 -19.47 16.00 2.12
CA ASP A 61 -19.80 16.19 0.67
C ASP A 61 -18.67 16.85 -0.15
N ALA A 62 -17.51 17.10 0.46
CA ALA A 62 -16.36 17.66 -0.24
C ALA A 62 -15.58 16.57 -0.98
N SER A 63 -15.13 16.89 -2.19
CA SER A 63 -14.13 16.08 -2.91
C SER A 63 -12.92 15.87 -2.01
N GLN A 64 -12.55 14.62 -1.76
CA GLN A 64 -11.37 14.27 -0.99
C GLN A 64 -10.15 14.09 -1.89
N VAL A 65 -10.36 13.75 -3.16
CA VAL A 65 -9.27 13.60 -4.14
C VAL A 65 -8.96 14.96 -4.78
N ASP A 66 -7.75 15.47 -4.55
CA ASP A 66 -7.20 16.58 -5.31
C ASP A 66 -6.23 16.08 -6.40
N ILE A 67 -6.69 16.16 -7.65
CA ILE A 67 -5.92 15.71 -8.81
C ILE A 67 -4.65 16.52 -9.08
N ASN A 68 -4.53 17.71 -8.49
CA ASN A 68 -3.36 18.58 -8.66
C ASN A 68 -2.19 18.18 -7.77
N LEU A 69 -2.40 17.28 -6.80
CA LEU A 69 -1.34 16.78 -5.91
C LEU A 69 -0.49 15.69 -6.57
N PHE A 70 -0.96 15.07 -7.65
CA PHE A 70 -0.20 14.03 -8.35
C PHE A 70 1.03 14.60 -9.05
N SER A 71 2.17 13.90 -8.89
CA SER A 71 3.44 14.28 -9.48
C SER A 71 3.37 14.34 -11.01
N LEU A 72 3.73 15.49 -11.58
CA LEU A 72 3.81 15.67 -13.03
C LEU A 72 4.82 14.72 -13.69
N ASN A 73 5.85 14.27 -12.95
CA ASN A 73 6.85 13.34 -13.44
C ASN A 73 6.26 11.95 -13.74
N ALA A 74 5.16 11.58 -13.08
CA ALA A 74 4.50 10.30 -13.29
C ALA A 74 3.46 10.31 -14.42
N LEU A 75 2.94 11.48 -14.78
CA LEU A 75 1.81 11.60 -15.67
C LEU A 75 2.20 11.41 -17.13
N ALA A 76 1.49 10.50 -17.81
CA ALA A 76 1.53 10.38 -19.27
C ALA A 76 0.48 11.24 -19.97
N LYS A 77 -0.59 11.62 -19.25
CA LYS A 77 -1.58 12.62 -19.66
C LYS A 77 -2.00 13.46 -18.45
N GLN A 78 -2.53 14.66 -18.71
CA GLN A 78 -3.08 15.47 -17.63
C GLN A 78 -4.25 14.74 -16.93
N PRO A 79 -4.40 14.86 -15.61
CA PRO A 79 -5.53 14.30 -14.88
C PRO A 79 -6.83 14.97 -15.32
N GLU A 80 -7.91 14.20 -15.37
CA GLU A 80 -9.24 14.69 -15.76
C GLU A 80 -10.27 14.24 -14.74
N ILE A 81 -11.31 15.05 -14.51
CA ILE A 81 -12.52 14.58 -13.82
C ILE A 81 -13.51 14.10 -14.87
N VAL A 82 -14.02 12.88 -14.71
CA VAL A 82 -14.93 12.23 -15.65
C VAL A 82 -16.14 11.63 -14.92
N ASP A 83 -17.26 11.52 -15.60
CA ASP A 83 -18.38 10.70 -15.13
C ASP A 83 -17.96 9.23 -15.04
N CYS A 84 -18.31 8.56 -13.95
CA CYS A 84 -18.04 7.14 -13.74
C CYS A 84 -19.20 6.45 -13.02
N THR A 85 -19.19 5.12 -13.03
CA THR A 85 -20.14 4.29 -12.28
C THR A 85 -19.39 3.49 -11.23
N LEU A 86 -19.84 3.53 -9.99
CA LEU A 86 -19.31 2.74 -8.89
C LEU A 86 -19.80 1.29 -8.97
N GLU A 87 -19.14 0.37 -8.26
CA GLU A 87 -19.49 -1.05 -8.28
C GLU A 87 -20.91 -1.34 -7.80
N ASN A 88 -21.41 -0.57 -6.83
CA ASN A 88 -22.80 -0.63 -6.36
C ASN A 88 -23.84 -0.08 -7.36
N GLY A 89 -23.40 0.53 -8.46
CA GLY A 89 -24.26 1.10 -9.50
C GLY A 89 -24.48 2.61 -9.41
N ASP A 90 -23.96 3.27 -8.38
CA ASP A 90 -24.09 4.71 -8.22
C ASP A 90 -23.31 5.48 -9.30
N ASN A 91 -23.83 6.63 -9.70
CA ASN A 91 -23.11 7.58 -10.54
C ASN A 91 -22.21 8.45 -9.67
N ALA A 92 -20.98 8.68 -10.12
CA ALA A 92 -20.00 9.50 -9.42
C ALA A 92 -19.18 10.35 -10.40
N GLN A 93 -18.41 11.29 -9.85
CA GLN A 93 -17.26 11.89 -10.53
C GLN A 93 -16.01 11.11 -10.12
N CYS A 94 -15.18 10.76 -11.09
CA CYS A 94 -13.90 10.11 -10.84
C CYS A 94 -12.74 10.95 -11.35
N ALA A 95 -11.66 11.00 -10.57
CA ALA A 95 -10.35 11.35 -11.07
C ALA A 95 -9.86 10.24 -12.01
N LYS A 96 -9.60 10.60 -13.26
CA LYS A 96 -8.97 9.74 -14.26
C LYS A 96 -7.50 10.11 -14.38
N LEU A 97 -6.65 9.15 -14.07
CA LEU A 97 -5.19 9.29 -14.16
C LEU A 97 -4.67 8.39 -15.26
N VAL A 98 -3.72 8.89 -16.05
CA VAL A 98 -2.92 8.07 -16.97
C VAL A 98 -1.47 8.30 -16.63
N VAL A 99 -0.85 7.31 -15.99
CA VAL A 99 0.54 7.36 -15.49
C VAL A 99 1.46 6.49 -16.35
N LYS A 100 2.76 6.80 -16.29
CA LYS A 100 3.83 6.03 -16.91
C LYS A 100 4.12 4.75 -16.10
N TYR A 101 4.92 3.86 -16.68
CA TYR A 101 5.44 2.66 -16.03
C TYR A 101 6.26 2.98 -14.76
N LEU A 102 6.95 4.14 -14.76
CA LEU A 102 7.75 4.68 -13.67
C LEU A 102 7.75 6.22 -13.77
N PRO A 103 7.71 6.96 -12.66
CA PRO A 103 7.87 8.41 -12.67
C PRO A 103 9.27 8.85 -13.15
N ASP A 104 9.33 9.97 -13.88
CA ASP A 104 10.61 10.52 -14.32
C ASP A 104 11.51 10.81 -13.11
N GLU A 105 12.80 10.48 -13.26
CA GLU A 105 13.87 10.71 -12.26
C GLU A 105 13.72 9.89 -10.96
N MET A 106 12.73 9.00 -10.87
CA MET A 106 12.66 8.03 -9.77
C MET A 106 13.73 6.96 -9.98
N GLU A 107 14.67 6.86 -9.04
CA GLU A 107 15.54 5.69 -8.93
C GLU A 107 14.77 4.58 -8.21
N ILE A 108 14.97 3.33 -8.61
CA ILE A 108 14.35 2.15 -7.99
C ILE A 108 15.40 1.09 -7.70
N GLY A 109 15.09 0.20 -6.76
CA GLY A 109 16.07 -0.76 -6.24
C GLY A 109 16.90 -0.19 -5.08
N PRO A 110 17.87 -0.97 -4.57
CA PRO A 110 18.24 -2.31 -5.02
C PRO A 110 17.14 -3.35 -4.76
N PHE A 111 17.02 -4.38 -5.61
CA PHE A 111 16.08 -5.50 -5.45
C PHE A 111 16.81 -6.75 -4.97
N CYS A 112 17.26 -7.62 -5.87
CA CYS A 112 18.01 -8.82 -5.51
C CYS A 112 19.49 -8.49 -5.26
N PRO A 113 20.11 -8.96 -4.16
CA PRO A 113 21.56 -8.88 -4.00
C PRO A 113 22.22 -9.78 -5.05
N LYS A 114 23.29 -9.32 -5.70
CA LYS A 114 24.01 -10.14 -6.71
C LYS A 114 24.81 -11.29 -6.09
N THR A 115 25.25 -11.12 -4.85
CA THR A 115 26.08 -12.06 -4.09
C THR A 115 25.70 -11.98 -2.62
N LEU A 116 26.05 -13.00 -1.83
CA LEU A 116 25.85 -12.99 -0.37
C LEU A 116 26.51 -11.80 0.34
N ASP A 117 27.59 -11.23 -0.20
CA ASP A 117 28.26 -10.06 0.39
C ASP A 117 27.59 -8.71 0.03
N ALA A 118 26.53 -8.74 -0.79
CA ALA A 118 25.76 -7.56 -1.19
C ALA A 118 24.43 -7.50 -0.43
N GLN A 119 23.84 -6.31 -0.38
CA GLN A 119 22.50 -6.09 0.16
C GLN A 119 21.54 -5.77 -0.98
N GLY A 120 20.44 -6.52 -1.05
CA GLY A 120 19.27 -6.25 -1.88
C GLY A 120 18.32 -5.29 -1.18
N GLY A 121 17.05 -5.27 -1.54
CA GLY A 121 16.02 -4.51 -0.83
C GLY A 121 15.50 -5.26 0.39
N ILE A 122 14.19 -5.47 0.47
CA ILE A 122 13.52 -6.08 1.63
C ILE A 122 12.54 -7.19 1.20
N TRP A 123 12.18 -8.04 2.16
CA TRP A 123 11.13 -9.04 1.99
C TRP A 123 10.46 -9.40 3.32
N ASP A 124 9.14 -9.55 3.28
CA ASP A 124 8.34 -10.03 4.42
C ASP A 124 8.24 -11.56 4.37
N TRP A 125 8.98 -12.21 5.25
CA TRP A 125 9.05 -13.67 5.29
C TRP A 125 7.93 -14.22 6.16
N ASP A 126 7.11 -15.10 5.60
CA ASP A 126 5.95 -15.70 6.27
C ASP A 126 6.19 -17.14 6.79
N GLY A 127 7.45 -17.60 6.75
CA GLY A 127 7.86 -18.95 7.15
C GLY A 127 8.26 -19.06 8.62
N THR A 128 9.16 -20.01 8.92
CA THR A 128 9.69 -20.10 10.28
C THR A 128 10.58 -18.89 10.54
N LYS A 129 10.46 -18.28 11.73
CA LYS A 129 11.03 -16.95 12.04
C LYS A 129 10.45 -15.87 11.10
N ALA A 130 9.13 -15.74 11.07
CA ALA A 130 8.47 -14.75 10.25
C ALA A 130 8.84 -13.31 10.66
N GLY A 131 8.81 -12.39 9.70
CA GLY A 131 9.07 -10.96 9.89
C GLY A 131 9.66 -10.30 8.65
N LEU A 132 9.84 -8.98 8.71
CA LEU A 132 10.51 -8.22 7.66
C LEU A 132 12.03 -8.37 7.75
N TYR A 133 12.65 -8.60 6.60
CA TYR A 133 14.10 -8.76 6.51
C TYR A 133 14.70 -7.89 5.42
N ARG A 134 15.92 -7.43 5.67
CA ARG A 134 16.82 -7.00 4.60
C ARG A 134 17.23 -8.22 3.79
N LEU A 135 17.27 -8.09 2.47
CA LEU A 135 17.82 -9.14 1.60
C LEU A 135 19.35 -9.14 1.66
N ASP A 136 19.91 -9.78 2.67
CA ASP A 136 21.35 -9.87 2.92
C ASP A 136 21.81 -11.31 3.20
N LYS A 137 23.09 -11.47 3.56
CA LYS A 137 23.69 -12.75 3.87
C LYS A 137 22.96 -13.51 4.98
N ASP A 138 22.60 -12.82 6.04
CA ASP A 138 22.03 -13.44 7.24
C ASP A 138 20.64 -13.97 6.93
N PHE A 139 19.84 -13.18 6.21
CA PHE A 139 18.53 -13.60 5.74
C PHE A 139 18.61 -14.77 4.75
N LEU A 140 19.45 -14.70 3.71
CA LEU A 140 19.54 -15.77 2.71
C LEU A 140 20.11 -17.07 3.31
N THR A 141 21.04 -16.98 4.25
CA THR A 141 21.55 -18.14 4.99
C THR A 141 20.45 -18.76 5.85
N MET A 142 19.64 -17.93 6.52
CA MET A 142 18.49 -18.38 7.31
C MET A 142 17.45 -19.10 6.44
N LEU A 143 17.16 -18.61 5.24
CA LEU A 143 16.28 -19.30 4.28
C LEU A 143 16.87 -20.65 3.83
N ASN A 144 18.18 -20.70 3.56
CA ASN A 144 18.86 -21.93 3.17
C ASN A 144 18.80 -23.01 4.27
N GLU A 145 18.94 -22.63 5.55
CA GLU A 145 18.75 -23.54 6.69
C GLU A 145 17.31 -24.11 6.75
N GLN A 146 16.34 -23.40 6.19
CA GLN A 146 14.93 -23.82 6.09
C GLN A 146 14.61 -24.58 4.79
N GLY A 147 15.62 -24.85 3.95
CA GLY A 147 15.48 -25.58 2.68
C GLY A 147 15.19 -24.71 1.46
N TYR A 148 15.30 -23.37 1.58
CA TYR A 148 15.14 -22.44 0.48
C TYR A 148 16.49 -21.91 0.01
N THR A 149 17.13 -22.59 -0.93
CA THR A 149 18.47 -22.28 -1.43
C THR A 149 18.44 -21.28 -2.59
N PHE A 150 18.75 -20.01 -2.30
CA PHE A 150 18.74 -18.90 -3.27
C PHE A 150 20.12 -18.55 -3.85
N TYR A 151 21.17 -19.32 -3.56
CA TYR A 151 22.52 -19.00 -4.00
C TYR A 151 23.36 -20.25 -4.23
N ASP A 152 24.37 -20.13 -5.09
CA ASP A 152 25.38 -21.14 -5.39
C ASP A 152 26.45 -21.22 -4.27
N ASP A 153 27.23 -22.30 -4.23
CA ASP A 153 28.31 -22.51 -3.24
C ASP A 153 29.35 -21.39 -3.19
N ASP A 154 29.52 -20.64 -4.29
CA ASP A 154 30.43 -19.48 -4.38
C ASP A 154 29.82 -18.17 -3.85
N GLY A 155 28.56 -18.21 -3.42
CA GLY A 155 27.81 -17.07 -2.89
C GLY A 155 27.10 -16.24 -3.95
N THR A 156 27.08 -16.64 -5.22
CA THR A 156 26.29 -16.00 -6.28
C THR A 156 24.81 -16.25 -6.05
N VAL A 157 24.00 -15.18 -6.00
CA VAL A 157 22.55 -15.32 -5.78
C VAL A 157 21.85 -15.65 -7.10
N HIS A 158 20.93 -16.61 -7.05
CA HIS A 158 20.06 -16.97 -8.16
C HIS A 158 19.07 -15.82 -8.42
N ILE A 159 19.25 -15.10 -9.52
CA ILE A 159 18.36 -14.00 -9.93
C ILE A 159 17.67 -14.37 -11.24
N VAL A 160 16.38 -14.07 -11.34
CA VAL A 160 15.58 -14.31 -12.55
C VAL A 160 14.70 -13.12 -12.88
N ASP A 161 14.68 -12.74 -14.15
CA ASP A 161 13.59 -11.94 -14.71
C ASP A 161 12.50 -12.91 -15.19
N ASN A 162 11.48 -13.11 -14.36
CA ASN A 162 10.42 -14.05 -14.66
C ASN A 162 9.48 -13.59 -15.78
N ALA A 163 9.55 -12.31 -16.19
CA ALA A 163 8.83 -11.81 -17.34
C ALA A 163 9.42 -12.34 -18.65
N THR A 164 10.71 -12.66 -18.72
CA THR A 164 11.36 -13.08 -19.98
C THR A 164 11.91 -14.51 -19.93
N ALA A 165 12.12 -15.07 -18.75
CA ALA A 165 12.63 -16.42 -18.56
C ALA A 165 11.85 -17.18 -17.48
N LYS A 166 11.83 -18.51 -17.56
CA LYS A 166 11.37 -19.34 -16.45
C LYS A 166 12.54 -19.63 -15.51
N PRO A 167 12.35 -19.63 -14.18
CA PRO A 167 13.37 -20.07 -13.25
C PRO A 167 13.83 -21.49 -13.57
N THR A 168 15.15 -21.73 -13.58
CA THR A 168 15.77 -23.04 -13.84
C THR A 168 16.29 -23.71 -12.58
N VAL A 169 16.09 -23.07 -11.43
CA VAL A 169 16.49 -23.51 -10.09
C VAL A 169 15.26 -23.51 -9.19
N ASP A 170 15.32 -24.26 -8.09
CA ASP A 170 14.19 -24.41 -7.16
C ASP A 170 13.80 -23.08 -6.51
N HIS A 171 14.79 -22.25 -6.17
CA HIS A 171 14.56 -20.95 -5.56
C HIS A 171 15.41 -19.86 -6.21
N ALA A 172 14.75 -18.77 -6.58
CA ALA A 172 15.34 -17.64 -7.27
C ALA A 172 14.71 -16.34 -6.76
N CYS A 173 15.55 -15.33 -6.58
CA CYS A 173 15.12 -13.97 -6.34
C CYS A 173 14.64 -13.38 -7.67
N ILE A 174 13.40 -12.90 -7.70
CA ILE A 174 12.78 -12.32 -8.88
C ILE A 174 13.12 -10.84 -8.93
N GLN A 175 13.68 -10.42 -10.06
CA GLN A 175 13.92 -9.03 -10.40
C GLN A 175 13.55 -8.81 -11.86
N VAL A 176 12.43 -8.13 -12.09
CA VAL A 176 11.84 -7.94 -13.41
C VAL A 176 12.41 -6.69 -14.09
N SER A 177 12.64 -6.78 -15.40
CA SER A 177 13.01 -5.62 -16.24
C SER A 177 11.81 -4.74 -16.57
N GLU A 178 12.02 -3.43 -16.73
CA GLU A 178 10.96 -2.49 -17.06
C GLU A 178 10.48 -2.64 -18.52
N ASP A 179 9.25 -2.20 -18.78
CA ASP A 179 8.71 -1.93 -20.13
C ASP A 179 8.30 -0.45 -20.18
N GLN A 180 9.16 0.38 -20.78
CA GLN A 180 9.05 1.84 -20.71
C GLN A 180 7.85 2.38 -21.48
N ASP A 181 7.29 1.58 -22.39
CA ASP A 181 6.14 1.95 -23.18
C ASP A 181 4.83 1.79 -22.41
N VAL A 182 4.83 1.04 -21.30
CA VAL A 182 3.63 0.80 -20.50
C VAL A 182 3.03 2.10 -19.96
N LYS A 183 1.70 2.15 -20.05
CA LYS A 183 0.85 3.19 -19.47
C LYS A 183 -0.23 2.52 -18.64
N ILE A 184 -0.56 3.16 -17.52
CA ILE A 184 -1.55 2.67 -16.56
C ILE A 184 -2.65 3.71 -16.46
N THR A 185 -3.90 3.29 -16.59
CA THR A 185 -5.08 4.13 -16.47
C THR A 185 -5.86 3.75 -15.21
N LEU A 186 -6.15 4.74 -14.37
CA LEU A 186 -6.82 4.58 -13.09
C LEU A 186 -8.08 5.45 -13.03
N LEU A 187 -9.12 4.99 -12.33
CA LEU A 187 -10.29 5.78 -11.94
C LEU A 187 -10.48 5.73 -10.43
N ILE A 188 -10.67 6.88 -9.80
CA ILE A 188 -10.84 7.01 -8.35
C ILE A 188 -12.00 7.96 -8.10
N PRO A 189 -13.05 7.57 -7.36
CA PRO A 189 -14.14 8.48 -7.03
C PRO A 189 -13.61 9.68 -6.25
N THR A 190 -13.97 10.89 -6.67
CA THR A 190 -13.47 12.10 -6.02
C THR A 190 -14.09 12.33 -4.65
N THR A 191 -15.32 11.83 -4.46
CA THR A 191 -16.05 11.85 -3.20
C THR A 191 -16.35 10.40 -2.82
N PRO A 192 -15.72 9.86 -1.76
CA PRO A 192 -15.94 8.49 -1.33
C PRO A 192 -17.40 8.20 -1.00
N VAL A 193 -17.90 7.06 -1.45
CA VAL A 193 -19.21 6.52 -1.06
C VAL A 193 -18.94 5.34 -0.14
N MET A 194 -19.28 5.47 1.15
CA MET A 194 -19.07 4.38 2.12
C MET A 194 -19.94 3.17 1.79
N ALA A 195 -19.32 1.99 1.77
CA ALA A 195 -20.00 0.72 1.59
C ALA A 195 -20.66 0.27 2.91
N GLU A 196 -21.73 -0.52 2.81
CA GLU A 196 -22.35 -1.15 3.99
C GLU A 196 -21.42 -2.16 4.66
N THR A 197 -20.52 -2.77 3.89
CA THR A 197 -19.53 -3.74 4.35
C THR A 197 -18.19 -3.42 3.69
N ALA A 198 -17.12 -3.39 4.48
CA ALA A 198 -15.78 -3.14 3.97
C ALA A 198 -15.30 -4.29 3.08
N SER A 199 -14.66 -3.94 1.97
CA SER A 199 -14.03 -4.89 1.05
C SER A 199 -12.65 -5.27 1.59
N ARG A 200 -12.44 -6.54 1.93
CA ARG A 200 -11.12 -7.03 2.39
C ARG A 200 -10.13 -7.01 1.24
N LEU A 201 -8.92 -6.54 1.51
CA LEU A 201 -7.80 -6.62 0.58
C LEU A 201 -7.09 -7.95 0.83
N GLY A 202 -7.10 -8.82 -0.18
CA GLY A 202 -6.40 -10.10 -0.19
C GLY A 202 -4.95 -9.94 -0.68
N VAL A 203 -4.40 -10.98 -1.30
CA VAL A 203 -3.05 -10.96 -1.92
C VAL A 203 -3.15 -10.43 -3.35
N VAL A 204 -2.27 -9.52 -3.75
CA VAL A 204 -2.28 -8.84 -5.08
C VAL A 204 -3.59 -8.07 -5.37
N SER A 205 -4.24 -7.53 -4.33
CA SER A 205 -5.41 -6.68 -4.47
C SER A 205 -5.02 -5.24 -4.78
N LYS A 206 -5.89 -4.56 -5.52
CA LYS A 206 -5.74 -3.15 -5.90
C LYS A 206 -6.06 -2.26 -4.70
N VAL A 207 -5.06 -1.59 -4.14
CA VAL A 207 -5.25 -0.70 -2.98
C VAL A 207 -5.54 0.72 -3.43
N GLY A 208 -4.67 1.29 -4.27
CA GLY A 208 -4.80 2.68 -4.70
C GLY A 208 -3.66 3.19 -5.57
N ILE A 209 -3.40 4.50 -5.45
CA ILE A 209 -2.34 5.23 -6.16
C ILE A 209 -1.63 6.18 -5.19
N ALA A 210 -0.30 6.18 -5.21
CA ALA A 210 0.48 7.17 -4.46
C ALA A 210 0.44 8.53 -5.17
N LEU A 211 0.65 9.64 -4.44
CA LEU A 211 0.82 10.97 -5.04
C LEU A 211 2.04 11.03 -5.98
N ALA A 212 3.04 10.16 -5.74
CA ALA A 212 4.15 9.94 -6.66
C ALA A 212 3.74 9.32 -8.01
N GLY A 213 2.46 8.95 -8.19
CA GLY A 213 1.90 8.35 -9.39
C GLY A 213 2.27 6.88 -9.60
N VAL A 214 2.65 6.19 -8.52
CA VAL A 214 2.99 4.77 -8.49
C VAL A 214 1.82 3.98 -7.90
N PRO A 215 1.24 2.99 -8.62
CA PRO A 215 0.14 2.19 -8.09
C PRO A 215 0.50 1.45 -6.81
N ILE A 216 -0.50 1.17 -5.99
CA ILE A 216 -0.36 0.50 -4.71
C ILE A 216 -1.16 -0.80 -4.75
N PHE A 217 -0.49 -1.91 -4.46
CA PHE A 217 -1.10 -3.23 -4.37
C PHE A 217 -0.84 -3.82 -2.97
N SER A 218 -1.74 -4.68 -2.52
CA SER A 218 -1.53 -5.43 -1.29
C SER A 218 -0.50 -6.53 -1.51
N ASP A 219 -0.24 -7.31 -0.46
CA ASP A 219 0.89 -8.24 -0.34
C ASP A 219 1.17 -9.08 -1.58
N ALA A 220 2.47 -9.24 -1.84
CA ALA A 220 2.96 -10.14 -2.85
C ALA A 220 2.73 -11.61 -2.42
N PRO A 221 2.67 -12.56 -3.38
CA PRO A 221 2.49 -13.97 -3.06
C PRO A 221 3.61 -14.55 -2.18
N SER A 222 3.23 -15.35 -1.20
CA SER A 222 4.13 -16.11 -0.32
C SER A 222 5.18 -16.92 -1.08
N VAL A 223 6.44 -16.81 -0.67
CA VAL A 223 7.56 -17.62 -1.18
C VAL A 223 7.35 -19.11 -0.91
N GLN A 224 6.71 -19.46 0.20
CA GLN A 224 6.40 -20.87 0.52
C GLN A 224 5.41 -21.49 -0.49
N ARG A 225 4.67 -20.65 -1.23
CA ARG A 225 3.81 -21.08 -2.34
C ARG A 225 4.53 -21.10 -3.67
N THR A 226 5.28 -20.04 -3.98
CA THR A 226 5.85 -19.81 -5.32
C THR A 226 7.22 -20.46 -5.51
N GLY A 227 7.96 -20.72 -4.42
CA GLY A 227 9.38 -21.08 -4.44
C GLY A 227 10.31 -19.92 -4.77
N HIS A 228 9.78 -18.76 -5.16
CA HIS A 228 10.56 -17.64 -5.67
C HIS A 228 10.20 -16.35 -4.95
N LEU A 229 11.21 -15.52 -4.69
CA LEU A 229 11.10 -14.33 -3.86
C LEU A 229 10.96 -13.08 -4.74
N PRO A 230 9.79 -12.43 -4.83
CA PRO A 230 9.62 -11.18 -5.56
C PRO A 230 10.19 -10.01 -4.75
N ALA A 231 11.47 -9.74 -4.93
CA ALA A 231 12.19 -8.78 -4.10
C ALA A 231 11.60 -7.38 -4.24
N LEU A 232 11.24 -6.80 -3.09
CA LEU A 232 10.92 -5.39 -2.98
C LEU A 232 12.22 -4.61 -2.84
N ASP A 233 12.25 -3.38 -3.34
CA ASP A 233 13.30 -2.44 -2.97
C ASP A 233 13.11 -1.86 -1.56
N THR A 234 14.04 -1.01 -1.14
CA THR A 234 14.00 -0.36 0.19
C THR A 234 12.92 0.70 0.33
N CYS A 235 12.12 0.95 -0.71
CA CYS A 235 10.92 1.76 -0.65
C CYS A 235 9.66 0.88 -0.75
N ALA A 236 9.79 -0.43 -0.54
CA ALA A 236 8.71 -1.41 -0.60
C ALA A 236 8.01 -1.50 -1.97
N GLY A 237 8.72 -1.25 -3.07
CA GLY A 237 8.17 -1.43 -4.42
C GLY A 237 8.98 -2.37 -5.29
N HIS A 238 8.37 -2.84 -6.39
CA HIS A 238 9.06 -3.62 -7.42
C HIS A 238 8.41 -3.47 -8.79
N VAL A 239 9.08 -4.00 -9.81
CA VAL A 239 8.56 -4.05 -11.19
C VAL A 239 7.67 -5.28 -11.36
N ASP A 240 6.43 -5.07 -11.79
CA ASP A 240 5.47 -6.10 -12.18
C ASP A 240 5.98 -6.90 -13.40
N PRO A 241 5.63 -8.18 -13.59
CA PRO A 241 5.94 -8.92 -14.82
C PRO A 241 5.53 -8.20 -16.11
N GLY A 242 4.51 -7.34 -16.07
CA GLY A 242 4.10 -6.43 -17.13
C GLY A 242 5.05 -5.27 -17.42
N GLY A 243 6.07 -5.02 -16.59
CA GLY A 243 7.15 -4.04 -16.81
C GLY A 243 6.94 -2.67 -16.16
N TRP A 244 6.02 -2.53 -15.22
CA TRP A 244 5.74 -1.27 -14.54
C TRP A 244 5.93 -1.38 -13.03
N TYR A 245 6.37 -0.30 -12.39
CA TYR A 245 6.73 -0.27 -10.98
C TYR A 245 5.50 0.02 -10.09
N HIS A 246 5.42 -0.65 -8.94
CA HIS A 246 4.36 -0.46 -7.95
C HIS A 246 4.83 -0.70 -6.52
N TYR A 247 4.07 -0.18 -5.56
CA TYR A 247 4.34 -0.33 -4.13
C TYR A 247 3.49 -1.42 -3.48
N HIS A 248 4.07 -2.06 -2.46
CA HIS A 248 3.42 -2.95 -1.49
C HIS A 248 3.44 -2.38 -0.06
N GLY A 249 3.83 -1.11 0.08
CA GLY A 249 3.87 -0.41 1.35
C GLY A 249 3.54 1.07 1.18
N THR A 250 3.26 1.73 2.29
CA THR A 250 3.19 3.19 2.38
C THR A 250 4.62 3.73 2.33
N SER A 251 5.16 3.92 1.11
CA SER A 251 6.59 4.21 0.88
C SER A 251 7.06 5.57 1.38
N SER A 252 6.14 6.51 1.63
CA SER A 252 6.45 7.78 2.30
C SER A 252 6.62 7.64 3.82
N ASP A 253 6.34 6.46 4.40
CA ASP A 253 6.46 6.18 5.83
C ASP A 253 7.00 4.77 6.12
N ILE A 254 7.79 4.22 5.19
CA ILE A 254 8.34 2.86 5.34
C ILE A 254 9.50 2.82 6.34
N ASP A 255 10.20 3.94 6.53
CA ASP A 255 11.28 4.04 7.52
C ASP A 255 10.77 3.86 8.97
N THR A 256 9.50 4.19 9.25
CA THR A 256 8.86 3.91 10.55
C THR A 256 8.76 2.41 10.81
N VAL A 257 8.44 1.63 9.78
CA VAL A 257 8.41 0.17 9.85
C VAL A 257 9.81 -0.39 10.10
N TYR A 258 10.82 0.10 9.37
CA TYR A 258 12.20 -0.35 9.57
C TYR A 258 12.71 -0.07 10.98
N ALA A 259 12.36 1.10 11.54
CA ALA A 259 12.71 1.43 12.92
C ALA A 259 12.02 0.50 13.93
N HIS A 260 10.72 0.23 13.73
CA HIS A 260 9.93 -0.65 14.60
C HIS A 260 10.40 -2.11 14.55
N GLU A 261 10.66 -2.64 13.35
CA GLU A 261 11.06 -4.03 13.13
C GLU A 261 12.58 -4.26 13.20
N HIS A 262 13.36 -3.20 13.43
CA HIS A 262 14.82 -3.24 13.53
C HIS A 262 15.51 -3.76 12.26
N VAL A 263 15.02 -3.33 11.09
CA VAL A 263 15.58 -3.67 9.78
C VAL A 263 16.56 -2.57 9.32
N ASP A 264 17.78 -2.95 8.93
CA ASP A 264 18.77 -2.02 8.37
C ASP A 264 18.45 -1.67 6.91
N ALA A 265 17.42 -0.86 6.72
CA ALA A 265 17.00 -0.35 5.43
C ALA A 265 16.55 1.11 5.54
N LYS A 266 16.56 1.79 4.39
CA LYS A 266 16.13 3.17 4.27
C LYS A 266 15.55 3.41 2.89
N CYS A 267 14.35 3.97 2.81
CA CYS A 267 13.85 4.47 1.54
C CYS A 267 14.54 5.80 1.21
N THR A 268 15.25 5.84 0.08
CA THR A 268 15.99 7.03 -0.35
C THR A 268 15.37 7.71 -1.58
N ASN A 269 14.41 7.06 -2.22
CA ASN A 269 13.75 7.55 -3.43
C ASN A 269 12.59 8.51 -3.12
N LEU A 270 12.16 8.57 -1.85
CA LEU A 270 11.07 9.42 -1.39
C LEU A 270 11.44 10.09 -0.07
N THR A 271 10.93 11.31 0.14
CA THR A 271 10.97 11.95 1.46
C THR A 271 10.08 11.17 2.41
N GLN A 272 10.61 10.87 3.59
CA GLN A 272 9.88 10.15 4.64
C GLN A 272 9.20 11.14 5.56
N ASP A 273 7.90 10.95 5.78
CA ASP A 273 7.06 11.77 6.63
C ASP A 273 5.87 10.91 7.13
N PRO A 274 5.82 10.58 8.44
CA PRO A 274 4.78 9.72 8.99
C PRO A 274 3.39 10.40 9.04
N ALA A 275 3.31 11.73 8.87
CA ALA A 275 2.05 12.47 8.85
C ALA A 275 1.56 12.77 7.42
N ALA A 276 2.37 12.48 6.39
CA ALA A 276 2.07 12.89 5.02
C ALA A 276 0.91 12.09 4.40
N LEU A 277 0.15 12.78 3.55
CA LEU A 277 -0.75 12.13 2.59
C LEU A 277 0.09 11.35 1.59
N PHE A 278 0.05 10.02 1.67
CA PHE A 278 0.76 9.13 0.75
C PHE A 278 0.06 9.05 -0.61
N GLY A 279 -1.26 8.96 -0.60
CA GLY A 279 -2.05 8.74 -1.80
C GLY A 279 -3.53 8.55 -1.52
N TYR A 280 -4.24 8.01 -2.50
CA TYR A 280 -5.67 7.72 -2.40
C TYR A 280 -5.92 6.26 -2.72
N ALA A 281 -6.76 5.62 -1.90
CA ALA A 281 -7.29 4.31 -2.19
C ALA A 281 -8.26 4.36 -3.38
N PHE A 282 -8.53 3.22 -4.01
CA PHE A 282 -9.43 3.15 -5.18
C PHE A 282 -10.90 3.46 -4.86
N ASP A 283 -11.27 3.51 -3.58
CA ASP A 283 -12.56 3.97 -3.09
C ASP A 283 -12.60 5.49 -2.84
N GLY A 284 -11.52 6.20 -3.16
CA GLY A 284 -11.37 7.65 -3.03
C GLY A 284 -10.93 8.13 -1.65
N VAL A 285 -10.81 7.21 -0.67
CA VAL A 285 -10.44 7.56 0.69
C VAL A 285 -8.91 7.85 0.76
N PRO A 286 -8.48 8.94 1.40
CA PRO A 286 -7.06 9.25 1.61
C PRO A 286 -6.33 8.17 2.41
N ILE A 287 -5.06 7.93 2.05
CA ILE A 287 -4.12 7.09 2.80
C ILE A 287 -3.01 7.99 3.34
N TYR A 288 -2.91 8.11 4.65
CA TYR A 288 -1.85 8.83 5.36
C TYR A 288 -0.79 7.86 5.89
N GLY A 289 0.34 8.41 6.33
CA GLY A 289 1.31 7.68 7.14
C GLY A 289 0.74 7.29 8.53
N SER A 290 1.62 6.86 9.42
CA SER A 290 1.26 6.21 10.68
C SER A 290 0.71 7.16 11.75
N VAL A 291 0.92 8.47 11.61
CA VAL A 291 0.45 9.48 12.55
C VAL A 291 -0.52 10.47 11.90
N ASP A 292 -1.31 11.12 12.75
CA ASP A 292 -2.11 12.29 12.39
C ASP A 292 -1.23 13.52 12.08
N ALA A 293 -1.82 14.56 11.52
CA ALA A 293 -1.14 15.82 11.15
C ALA A 293 -0.43 16.54 12.32
N ASP A 294 -0.79 16.23 13.57
CA ASP A 294 -0.16 16.75 14.78
C ASP A 294 0.94 15.83 15.36
N ASP A 295 1.43 14.87 14.56
CA ASP A 295 2.42 13.85 14.90
C ASP A 295 1.97 12.89 16.03
N VAL A 296 0.66 12.68 16.18
CA VAL A 296 0.09 11.77 17.18
C VAL A 296 -0.38 10.48 16.52
N MET A 297 -0.02 9.33 17.12
CA MET A 297 -0.57 8.04 16.70
C MET A 297 -2.07 7.99 17.02
N PRO A 298 -2.95 7.74 16.04
CA PRO A 298 -4.37 7.59 16.28
C PRO A 298 -4.65 6.37 17.16
N THR A 299 -5.64 6.48 18.04
CA THR A 299 -5.98 5.44 19.04
C THR A 299 -7.35 4.82 18.85
N ASP A 300 -8.09 5.28 17.84
CA ASP A 300 -9.47 4.95 17.52
C ASP A 300 -9.62 4.35 16.11
N LEU A 301 -8.54 3.74 15.60
CA LEU A 301 -8.54 3.05 14.31
C LEU A 301 -9.50 1.85 14.30
N ASP A 302 -10.22 1.70 13.19
CA ASP A 302 -11.12 0.58 12.91
C ASP A 302 -10.40 -0.63 12.29
N GLU A 303 -11.16 -1.64 11.85
CA GLU A 303 -10.62 -2.87 11.26
C GLU A 303 -9.85 -2.66 9.94
N CYS A 304 -10.04 -1.54 9.24
CA CYS A 304 -9.31 -1.18 8.02
C CYS A 304 -8.09 -0.30 8.31
N ASN A 305 -7.78 -0.07 9.60
CA ASN A 305 -6.73 0.84 10.04
C ASN A 305 -7.02 2.30 9.65
N GLY A 306 -8.30 2.71 9.71
CA GLY A 306 -8.71 4.09 9.47
C GLY A 306 -9.66 4.62 10.55
N HIS A 307 -9.91 5.92 10.53
CA HIS A 307 -10.84 6.57 11.46
C HIS A 307 -11.47 7.82 10.81
N THR A 308 -12.37 8.51 11.51
CA THR A 308 -12.85 9.85 11.11
C THR A 308 -12.19 10.91 11.96
N GLY A 309 -11.22 11.61 11.37
CA GLY A 309 -10.46 12.69 12.00
C GLY A 309 -10.40 13.93 11.13
N LEU A 310 -9.57 14.90 11.49
CA LEU A 310 -9.20 16.00 10.59
C LEU A 310 -8.26 15.45 9.52
N ILE A 311 -8.44 15.84 8.25
CA ILE A 311 -7.54 15.43 7.18
C ILE A 311 -6.46 16.50 6.95
N GLY A 312 -5.20 16.14 7.16
CA GLY A 312 -4.06 17.05 7.06
C GLY A 312 -4.22 18.31 7.93
N ASP A 313 -3.71 19.44 7.45
CA ASP A 313 -3.87 20.76 8.09
C ASP A 313 -5.22 21.44 7.78
N SER A 314 -6.21 20.70 7.27
CA SER A 314 -7.50 21.29 6.88
C SER A 314 -8.52 21.30 8.03
N ASP A 315 -9.51 22.19 7.93
CA ASP A 315 -10.68 22.19 8.83
C ASP A 315 -11.74 21.12 8.44
N ILE A 316 -11.39 20.20 7.53
CA ILE A 316 -12.30 19.15 7.04
C ILE A 316 -12.12 17.90 7.89
N SER A 317 -13.22 17.39 8.42
CA SER A 317 -13.24 16.08 9.06
C SER A 317 -13.83 15.04 8.13
N ALA A 318 -13.06 13.98 7.87
CA ALA A 318 -13.41 12.91 6.95
C ALA A 318 -12.74 11.60 7.38
N TYR A 319 -13.32 10.49 6.93
CA TYR A 319 -12.71 9.19 7.12
C TYR A 319 -11.44 9.07 6.27
N HIS A 320 -10.37 8.54 6.83
CA HIS A 320 -9.11 8.28 6.15
C HIS A 320 -8.37 7.08 6.77
N TYR A 321 -7.49 6.46 5.98
CA TYR A 321 -6.65 5.35 6.44
C TYR A 321 -5.29 5.84 6.91
N HIS A 322 -4.68 5.08 7.82
CA HIS A 322 -3.28 5.21 8.22
C HIS A 322 -2.48 3.98 7.81
N SER A 323 -1.19 4.19 7.55
CA SER A 323 -0.23 3.09 7.54
C SER A 323 -0.04 2.52 8.96
N THR A 324 0.47 1.30 9.05
CA THR A 324 0.88 0.70 10.33
C THR A 324 2.38 0.85 10.56
N SER A 325 2.83 0.69 11.80
CA SER A 325 4.26 0.59 12.13
C SER A 325 4.87 -0.79 11.86
N GLU A 326 4.06 -1.75 11.39
CA GLU A 326 4.48 -3.10 11.01
C GLU A 326 4.24 -3.32 9.52
N PHE A 327 5.05 -4.15 8.88
CA PHE A 327 4.83 -4.59 7.50
C PHE A 327 3.83 -5.75 7.45
N PRO A 328 2.96 -5.82 6.43
CA PRO A 328 2.64 -4.80 5.43
C PRO A 328 1.95 -3.58 6.06
N ASN A 329 2.39 -2.37 5.69
CA ASN A 329 1.90 -1.11 6.26
C ASN A 329 0.82 -0.40 5.45
N LEU A 330 -0.02 -1.19 4.75
CA LEU A 330 -1.15 -0.71 3.97
C LEU A 330 -2.48 -1.03 4.67
N PRO A 331 -3.57 -0.32 4.33
CA PRO A 331 -4.90 -0.66 4.81
C PRO A 331 -5.27 -2.11 4.47
N LYS A 332 -5.95 -2.81 5.38
CA LYS A 332 -6.35 -4.22 5.20
C LYS A 332 -7.71 -4.37 4.49
N CYS A 333 -8.42 -3.28 4.32
CA CYS A 333 -9.68 -3.22 3.61
C CYS A 333 -9.98 -1.82 3.09
N LEU A 334 -10.95 -1.74 2.19
CA LEU A 334 -11.55 -0.51 1.68
C LEU A 334 -12.96 -0.36 2.27
N LYS A 335 -13.23 0.76 2.95
CA LYS A 335 -14.55 1.15 3.48
C LYS A 335 -15.47 1.71 2.43
N GLY A 336 -14.95 2.27 1.35
CA GLY A 336 -15.76 2.85 0.29
C GLY A 336 -15.98 1.91 -0.90
N VAL A 337 -16.89 2.32 -1.77
CA VAL A 337 -17.19 1.65 -3.04
C VAL A 337 -16.24 2.17 -4.11
N VAL A 338 -15.56 1.25 -4.81
CA VAL A 338 -14.64 1.61 -5.89
C VAL A 338 -15.37 1.87 -7.22
N ALA A 339 -14.71 2.58 -8.13
CA ALA A 339 -15.18 2.74 -9.49
C ALA A 339 -15.12 1.42 -10.29
N LYS A 340 -16.09 1.16 -11.16
CA LYS A 340 -16.00 0.04 -12.11
C LYS A 340 -14.83 0.26 -13.06
N ASN A 341 -14.09 -0.81 -13.36
CA ASN A 341 -12.91 -0.78 -14.24
C ASN A 341 -11.88 0.28 -13.78
N ASN A 342 -11.70 0.44 -12.47
CA ASN A 342 -10.81 1.43 -11.87
C ASN A 342 -9.33 1.30 -12.21
N PHE A 343 -8.90 0.24 -12.90
CA PHE A 343 -7.51 0.00 -13.21
C PHE A 343 -7.35 -0.82 -14.50
N SER A 344 -6.52 -0.33 -15.41
CA SER A 344 -6.10 -1.02 -16.64
C SER A 344 -4.70 -0.57 -17.06
N THR A 345 -3.97 -1.42 -17.78
CA THR A 345 -2.62 -1.13 -18.25
C THR A 345 -2.47 -1.54 -19.71
N THR A 346 -1.55 -0.91 -20.44
CA THR A 346 -1.14 -1.36 -21.78
C THR A 346 -0.09 -2.47 -21.75
N ALA A 347 0.21 -3.02 -20.56
CA ALA A 347 1.22 -4.05 -20.38
C ALA A 347 0.84 -5.33 -21.14
N GLN A 348 1.84 -6.14 -21.45
CA GLN A 348 1.67 -7.41 -22.13
C GLN A 348 1.15 -8.52 -21.20
N ALA A 349 1.40 -8.39 -19.89
CA ALA A 349 1.10 -9.38 -18.86
C ALA A 349 0.78 -8.68 -17.52
N GLY A 350 0.23 -9.41 -16.55
CA GLY A 350 -0.05 -8.92 -15.21
C GLY A 350 -1.44 -8.30 -15.04
N VAL A 351 -1.70 -7.77 -13.84
CA VAL A 351 -3.04 -7.29 -13.47
C VAL A 351 -3.47 -6.13 -14.36
N GLY A 352 -4.69 -6.21 -14.91
CA GLY A 352 -5.26 -5.15 -15.74
C GLY A 352 -4.65 -5.02 -17.14
N ALA A 353 -3.81 -5.97 -17.57
CA ALA A 353 -3.15 -5.94 -18.87
C ALA A 353 -4.13 -6.01 -20.06
N HIS A 354 -4.11 -4.97 -20.88
CA HIS A 354 -4.83 -4.84 -22.15
C HIS A 354 -3.87 -4.28 -23.20
N PRO A 355 -2.93 -5.10 -23.71
CA PRO A 355 -1.95 -4.62 -24.66
C PRO A 355 -2.65 -4.17 -25.96
N PRO A 356 -2.11 -3.16 -26.67
CA PRO A 356 -2.66 -2.71 -27.94
C PRO A 356 -2.84 -3.85 -28.94
N GLU A 357 -3.85 -3.74 -29.81
CA GLU A 357 -4.08 -4.71 -30.87
C GLU A 357 -2.83 -4.88 -31.75
N GLY A 358 -2.44 -6.12 -32.04
CA GLY A 358 -1.25 -6.44 -32.82
C GLY A 358 0.06 -6.45 -32.04
N THR A 359 0.04 -6.24 -30.71
CA THR A 359 1.24 -6.40 -29.87
C THR A 359 1.73 -7.85 -29.89
N GLU A 360 3.01 -8.06 -30.24
CA GLU A 360 3.67 -9.36 -30.10
C GLU A 360 3.95 -9.61 -28.60
N ILE A 361 3.35 -10.67 -28.05
CA ILE A 361 3.49 -11.00 -26.63
C ILE A 361 4.82 -11.70 -26.40
N THR A 362 5.71 -11.01 -25.69
CA THR A 362 7.07 -11.48 -25.36
C THR A 362 7.30 -11.65 -23.87
N ARG A 363 6.41 -11.07 -23.03
CA ARG A 363 6.47 -11.18 -21.57
C ARG A 363 5.56 -12.30 -21.06
N ASN A 364 6.06 -13.09 -20.12
CA ASN A 364 5.33 -14.16 -19.46
C ASN A 364 4.31 -13.60 -18.46
N GLU A 365 3.20 -14.31 -18.31
CA GLU A 365 2.26 -14.05 -17.22
C GLU A 365 2.88 -14.42 -15.86
N PRO A 366 2.55 -13.69 -14.77
CA PRO A 366 2.97 -14.04 -13.43
C PRO A 366 2.50 -15.45 -13.06
N PRO A 367 3.25 -16.20 -12.21
CA PRO A 367 2.73 -17.44 -11.62
C PRO A 367 1.41 -17.18 -10.88
N GLY A 368 0.32 -17.79 -11.34
CA GLY A 368 -1.05 -17.55 -10.83
C GLY A 368 -1.84 -16.46 -11.57
N GLY A 369 -1.18 -15.67 -12.41
CA GLY A 369 -1.74 -14.57 -13.22
C GLY A 369 -2.23 -15.00 -14.60
N GLY A 370 -3.11 -16.00 -14.71
CA GLY A 370 -3.72 -16.28 -16.01
C GLY A 370 -4.59 -15.10 -16.46
N ARG A 371 -4.42 -14.60 -17.70
CA ARG A 371 -5.44 -13.76 -18.36
C ARG A 371 -6.81 -14.46 -18.21
N PRO A 372 -7.80 -13.86 -17.52
CA PRO A 372 -9.13 -14.43 -17.50
C PRO A 372 -9.66 -14.41 -18.94
N GLN A 373 -9.83 -15.58 -19.55
CA GLN A 373 -10.68 -15.71 -20.74
C GLN A 373 -12.13 -15.59 -20.26
N ASN A 374 -12.55 -14.34 -20.04
CA ASN A 374 -13.89 -13.81 -19.72
C ASN A 374 -13.78 -12.86 -18.51
N MET A 375 -13.93 -11.57 -18.81
CA MET A 375 -14.20 -10.56 -17.79
C MET A 375 -15.56 -10.85 -17.17
N ASP A 376 -15.57 -11.31 -15.93
CA ASP A 376 -16.63 -10.99 -14.98
C ASP A 376 -16.06 -11.09 -13.55
N ARG A 377 -15.94 -9.91 -12.93
CA ARG A 377 -15.99 -9.60 -11.49
C ARG A 377 -14.84 -10.05 -10.58
N ASP A 378 -14.42 -9.05 -9.80
CA ASP A 378 -13.67 -9.11 -8.55
C ASP A 378 -12.20 -9.53 -8.65
N GLY A 379 -11.32 -8.62 -8.19
CA GLY A 379 -9.87 -8.79 -8.11
C GLY A 379 -9.41 -9.78 -7.04
N ASP A 380 -10.17 -10.84 -6.79
CA ASP A 380 -9.77 -11.97 -5.96
C ASP A 380 -9.17 -13.03 -6.88
N MET A 381 -7.84 -13.00 -7.00
CA MET A 381 -7.07 -13.99 -7.75
C MET A 381 -7.13 -15.35 -7.03
N ALA A 382 -8.24 -16.04 -7.18
CA ALA A 382 -8.38 -17.41 -6.70
C ALA A 382 -7.42 -18.33 -7.47
N PRO A 383 -6.72 -19.26 -6.79
CA PRO A 383 -5.81 -20.19 -7.46
C PRO A 383 -6.54 -20.99 -8.55
N PRO A 384 -5.87 -21.35 -9.66
CA PRO A 384 -6.48 -22.11 -10.73
C PRO A 384 -7.21 -23.37 -10.24
N GLY A 385 -8.48 -23.53 -10.60
CA GLY A 385 -9.33 -24.66 -10.21
C GLY A 385 -10.17 -24.46 -8.95
N PHE A 386 -10.01 -23.34 -8.22
CA PHE A 386 -10.85 -23.01 -7.07
C PHE A 386 -12.26 -22.53 -7.47
N ASP A 387 -12.41 -21.99 -8.68
CA ASP A 387 -13.69 -21.74 -9.34
C ASP A 387 -14.52 -23.03 -9.41
N LYS A 388 -13.93 -24.08 -9.99
CA LYS A 388 -14.56 -25.40 -10.14
C LYS A 388 -14.76 -26.11 -8.81
N ALA A 389 -13.85 -25.92 -7.86
CA ALA A 389 -14.00 -26.44 -6.51
C ALA A 389 -15.21 -25.83 -5.80
N ALA A 390 -15.37 -24.51 -5.89
CA ALA A 390 -16.49 -23.78 -5.30
C ALA A 390 -17.83 -24.21 -5.93
N GLU A 391 -17.90 -24.31 -7.26
CA GLU A 391 -19.07 -24.85 -7.98
C GLU A 391 -19.46 -26.25 -7.49
N LYS A 392 -18.47 -27.15 -7.34
CA LYS A 392 -18.69 -28.52 -6.87
C LYS A 392 -19.17 -28.60 -5.42
N LEU A 393 -18.79 -27.62 -4.60
CA LEU A 393 -19.20 -27.51 -3.19
C LEU A 393 -20.52 -26.74 -3.02
N GLY A 394 -21.05 -26.13 -4.08
CA GLY A 394 -22.26 -25.32 -4.02
C GLY A 394 -22.08 -24.01 -3.24
N VAL A 395 -20.86 -23.47 -3.19
CA VAL A 395 -20.51 -22.20 -2.55
C VAL A 395 -19.96 -21.22 -3.59
N THR A 396 -19.90 -19.93 -3.25
CA THR A 396 -19.19 -18.96 -4.09
C THR A 396 -17.68 -19.14 -3.95
N GLN A 397 -16.93 -18.76 -4.99
CA GLN A 397 -15.47 -18.81 -4.98
C GLN A 397 -14.89 -17.95 -3.86
N ALA A 398 -15.44 -16.76 -3.64
CA ALA A 398 -15.05 -15.87 -2.54
C ALA A 398 -15.26 -16.52 -1.17
N GLN A 399 -16.40 -17.20 -0.93
CA GLN A 399 -16.64 -17.92 0.33
C GLN A 399 -15.64 -19.05 0.56
N LEU A 400 -15.34 -19.84 -0.49
CA LEU A 400 -14.33 -20.89 -0.40
C LEU A 400 -12.95 -20.30 -0.07
N MET A 401 -12.55 -19.23 -0.74
CA MET A 401 -11.27 -18.55 -0.51
C MET A 401 -11.19 -17.96 0.90
N GLN A 402 -12.20 -17.23 1.34
CA GLN A 402 -12.28 -16.67 2.69
C GLN A 402 -12.16 -17.76 3.77
N ALA A 403 -12.91 -18.86 3.63
CA ALA A 403 -12.86 -19.96 4.58
C ALA A 403 -11.47 -20.63 4.62
N MET A 404 -10.80 -20.74 3.46
CA MET A 404 -9.42 -21.25 3.38
C MET A 404 -8.46 -20.30 4.08
N ASP A 405 -8.53 -18.99 3.81
CA ASP A 405 -7.64 -17.99 4.38
C ASP A 405 -7.77 -17.91 5.91
N GLU A 406 -9.00 -17.85 6.43
CA GLU A 406 -9.29 -17.86 7.88
C GLU A 406 -8.79 -19.14 8.57
N ALA A 407 -8.65 -20.24 7.84
CA ALA A 407 -8.19 -21.52 8.35
C ALA A 407 -6.67 -21.74 8.23
N GLY A 408 -5.90 -20.77 7.72
CA GLY A 408 -4.45 -20.89 7.49
C GLY A 408 -4.04 -20.89 6.01
N GLY A 409 -4.93 -20.44 5.13
CA GLY A 409 -4.71 -20.23 3.71
C GLY A 409 -4.17 -21.48 2.99
N PRO A 410 -2.94 -21.45 2.45
CA PRO A 410 -2.38 -22.59 1.73
C PRO A 410 -2.22 -23.84 2.59
N GLN A 411 -2.01 -23.68 3.90
CA GLN A 411 -1.94 -24.77 4.89
C GLN A 411 -3.23 -24.87 5.70
N ALA A 412 -4.35 -24.43 5.14
CA ALA A 412 -5.63 -24.42 5.81
C ALA A 412 -5.93 -25.74 6.51
N ASP A 413 -6.37 -25.64 7.75
CA ASP A 413 -6.99 -26.74 8.46
C ASP A 413 -8.32 -27.08 7.77
N LEU A 414 -8.29 -28.09 6.91
CA LEU A 414 -9.44 -28.46 6.09
C LEU A 414 -10.66 -28.86 6.92
N ALA A 415 -10.49 -29.27 8.18
CA ALA A 415 -11.62 -29.51 9.07
C ALA A 415 -12.32 -28.18 9.47
N LYS A 416 -11.56 -27.11 9.68
CA LYS A 416 -12.10 -25.76 9.93
C LYS A 416 -12.80 -25.20 8.69
N VAL A 417 -12.17 -25.34 7.52
CA VAL A 417 -12.75 -24.88 6.24
C VAL A 417 -14.07 -25.60 5.97
N ALA A 418 -14.08 -26.94 6.07
CA ALA A 418 -15.27 -27.74 5.82
C ALA A 418 -16.41 -27.35 6.78
N LYS A 419 -16.09 -27.11 8.05
CA LYS A 419 -17.06 -26.62 9.04
C LYS A 419 -17.60 -25.23 8.68
N ALA A 420 -16.74 -24.31 8.25
CA ALA A 420 -17.15 -22.94 7.86
C ALA A 420 -18.07 -22.93 6.63
N LEU A 421 -17.80 -23.80 5.66
CA LEU A 421 -18.58 -23.94 4.43
C LEU A 421 -19.80 -24.87 4.56
N ASN A 422 -19.99 -25.49 5.73
CA ASN A 422 -21.04 -26.47 5.98
C ASN A 422 -21.02 -27.66 4.98
N VAL A 423 -19.82 -28.14 4.65
CA VAL A 423 -19.56 -29.33 3.83
C VAL A 423 -18.77 -30.35 4.63
N THR A 424 -18.64 -31.58 4.14
CA THR A 424 -17.73 -32.56 4.76
C THR A 424 -16.28 -32.33 4.32
N GLU A 425 -15.33 -32.69 5.18
CA GLU A 425 -13.89 -32.61 4.84
C GLU A 425 -13.55 -33.49 3.61
N ALA A 426 -14.28 -34.59 3.42
CA ALA A 426 -14.12 -35.46 2.25
C ALA A 426 -14.60 -34.80 0.95
N GLU A 427 -15.75 -34.11 0.97
CA GLU A 427 -16.24 -33.33 -0.17
C GLU A 427 -15.29 -32.18 -0.51
N LEU A 428 -14.83 -31.46 0.51
CA LEU A 428 -13.84 -30.39 0.36
C LEU A 428 -12.56 -30.91 -0.29
N LYS A 429 -11.95 -31.98 0.25
CA LYS A 429 -10.74 -32.59 -0.32
C LYS A 429 -10.94 -33.09 -1.75
N ALA A 430 -12.12 -33.61 -2.06
CA ALA A 430 -12.44 -34.10 -3.41
C ALA A 430 -12.74 -32.96 -4.41
N ALA A 431 -13.05 -31.76 -3.94
CA ALA A 431 -13.31 -30.59 -4.75
C ALA A 431 -12.07 -29.74 -4.98
N LEU A 432 -11.22 -29.59 -3.97
CA LEU A 432 -9.99 -28.81 -4.07
C LEU A 432 -9.05 -29.40 -5.15
N PRO A 433 -8.42 -28.55 -5.97
CA PRO A 433 -7.42 -29.01 -6.93
C PRO A 433 -6.28 -29.71 -6.19
N GLN A 434 -5.78 -30.81 -6.78
CA GLN A 434 -4.62 -31.49 -6.21
C GLN A 434 -3.45 -30.52 -6.21
N ARG A 435 -2.77 -30.40 -5.06
CA ARG A 435 -1.48 -29.70 -5.01
C ARG A 435 -0.58 -30.36 -6.07
N PRO A 436 0.10 -29.60 -6.93
CA PRO A 436 1.09 -30.16 -7.83
C PRO A 436 2.01 -31.08 -7.01
N ASN A 437 2.19 -32.32 -7.46
CA ASN A 437 3.19 -33.19 -6.87
C ASN A 437 4.53 -32.46 -6.98
N ARG A 438 5.07 -32.08 -5.82
CA ARG A 438 6.36 -31.41 -5.68
C ARG A 438 7.48 -32.34 -6.12
#